data_AF-A0A1C5I6X2-F1
#
_entry.id   AF-A0A1C5I6X2-F1
#
_cell.length_a   1.000
_cell.length_b   1.000
_cell.length_c   1.000
_cell.angle_alpha   90.00
_cell.angle_beta   90.00
_cell.angle_gamma   90.00
#
_symmetry.space_group_name_H-M   'P 1'
#
loop_
_entity.id
_entity.type
_entity.pdbx_description
1 polymer ?
#
loop_
_entity_poly.entity_id
_entity_poly.type
_entity_poly.pdbx_seq_one_letter_code
_entity_poly.pdbx_strand_id
1 'polypeptide(L)' 'MLTMYSTSWCGYCHRLKSQLDREGIGYEVIDIEKDPKSAEFVMSVNGGNQTVPTLRFADGSALTNPSITQVKQHLATIST' A
#
# COMPACT_ATOMS: atom_id res chain seq x y z
N MET A 1 -3.56 -10.96 -3.28
CA MET A 1 -2.45 -10.11 -3.78
C MET A 1 -2.44 -8.80 -3.01
N LEU A 2 -1.27 -8.34 -2.57
CA LEU A 2 -1.09 -7.05 -1.88
C LEU A 2 -0.29 -6.12 -2.80
N THR A 3 -0.80 -4.93 -3.08
CA THR A 3 -0.09 -3.91 -3.87
C THR A 3 0.19 -2.70 -2.99
N MET A 4 1.43 -2.23 -2.95
CA MET A 4 1.83 -0.99 -2.31
C MET A 4 2.11 0.09 -3.35
N TYR A 5 1.33 1.16 -3.30
CA TYR A 5 1.59 2.38 -4.05
C TYR A 5 2.59 3.25 -3.29
N SER A 6 3.60 3.73 -4.01
CA SER A 6 4.77 4.38 -3.44
C SER A 6 5.29 5.49 -4.36
N THR A 7 6.30 6.22 -3.89
CA THR A 7 7.17 7.10 -4.69
C THR A 7 8.62 6.84 -4.30
N SER A 8 9.56 7.21 -5.18
CA SER A 8 11.00 6.95 -4.97
C SER A 8 11.58 7.59 -3.70
N TRP A 9 11.04 8.74 -3.31
CA TRP A 9 11.55 9.59 -2.22
C TRP A 9 10.77 9.43 -0.90
N CYS A 10 9.74 8.59 -0.86
CA CYS A 10 8.86 8.44 0.30
C CYS A 10 9.52 7.59 1.43
N GLY A 11 10.01 8.26 2.49
CA GLY A 11 10.59 7.60 3.66
C GLY A 11 9.65 6.63 4.38
N TYR A 12 8.36 6.96 4.48
CA TYR A 12 7.36 6.06 5.08
C TYR A 12 7.14 4.79 4.25
N CYS A 13 7.26 4.89 2.93
CA CYS A 13 7.14 3.76 2.03
C CYS A 13 8.31 2.81 2.19
N HIS A 14 9.54 3.34 2.28
CA HIS A 14 10.74 2.53 2.57
C HIS A 14 10.63 1.81 3.91
N ARG A 15 10.09 2.49 4.94
CA ARG A 15 9.85 1.89 6.25
C ARG A 15 8.83 0.75 6.17
N LEU A 16 7.67 0.99 5.55
CA LEU A 16 6.62 -0.03 5.45
C LEU A 16 7.10 -1.23 4.63
N LYS A 17 7.82 -0.99 3.53
CA LYS A 17 8.48 -2.02 2.72
C LYS A 17 9.34 -2.97 3.56
N SER A 18 10.27 -2.40 4.33
CA SER A 18 11.14 -3.17 5.21
C SER A 18 10.38 -3.97 6.28
N GLN A 19 9.28 -3.43 6.79
CA GLN A 19 8.43 -4.14 7.73
C GLN A 19 7.70 -5.31 7.07
N LEU A 20 7.17 -5.14 5.85
CA LEU A 20 6.53 -6.22 5.09
C LEU A 20 7.52 -7.35 4.78
N ASP A 21 8.73 -7.00 4.33
CA ASP A 21 9.82 -7.95 4.05
C ASP A 21 10.16 -8.78 5.30
N ARG A 22 10.30 -8.11 6.46
CA ARG A 22 10.62 -8.77 7.74
C ARG A 22 9.53 -9.73 8.20
N GLU A 23 8.27 -9.41 7.94
CA GLU A 23 7.13 -10.28 8.28
C GLU A 23 6.88 -11.38 7.23
N GLY A 24 7.67 -11.42 6.14
CA GLY A 24 7.52 -12.40 5.06
C GLY A 24 6.24 -12.22 4.24
N ILE A 25 5.67 -11.01 4.24
CA ILE A 25 4.44 -10.70 3.49
C ILE A 25 4.84 -10.39 2.05
N GLY A 26 4.29 -11.13 1.08
CA GLY A 26 4.47 -10.85 -0.33
C GLY A 26 3.64 -9.66 -0.81
N TYR A 27 4.26 -8.73 -1.53
CA TYR A 27 3.60 -7.57 -2.12
C TYR A 27 4.27 -7.15 -3.44
N GLU A 28 3.51 -6.42 -4.24
CA GLU A 28 4.03 -5.70 -5.40
C GLU A 28 4.17 -4.21 -5.07
N VAL A 29 5.15 -3.53 -5.66
CA VAL A 29 5.34 -2.08 -5.50
C VAL A 29 5.09 -1.38 -6.82
N ILE A 30 4.24 -0.35 -6.80
CA ILE A 30 4.00 0.52 -7.95
C ILE A 30 4.38 1.95 -7.59
N ASP A 31 5.23 2.55 -8.40
CA ASP A 31 5.60 3.96 -8.31
C ASP A 31 4.57 4.82 -9.05
N ILE A 32 3.79 5.60 -8.30
CA ILE A 32 2.69 6.39 -8.86
C ILE A 32 3.17 7.55 -9.73
N GLU A 33 4.43 7.97 -9.60
CA GLU A 33 5.02 9.01 -10.47
C GLU A 33 5.26 8.48 -11.90
N LYS A 34 5.27 7.15 -12.08
CA LYS A 34 5.52 6.49 -13.35
C LYS A 34 4.28 5.86 -13.96
N ASP A 35 3.18 5.80 -13.21
CA ASP A 35 1.91 5.24 -13.65
C ASP A 35 0.74 6.16 -13.27
N PRO A 36 0.25 6.99 -14.22
CA PRO A 36 -0.88 7.89 -13.99
C PRO A 36 -2.14 7.18 -13.50
N LYS A 37 -2.39 5.94 -13.91
CA LYS A 37 -3.58 5.19 -13.46
C LYS A 37 -3.50 4.82 -11.99
N SER A 38 -2.29 4.51 -11.52
CA SER A 38 -2.04 4.24 -10.11
C SER A 38 -2.16 5.51 -9.27
N ALA A 39 -1.71 6.65 -9.79
CA ALA A 39 -1.95 7.95 -9.15
C ALA A 39 -3.45 8.27 -9.02
N GLU A 40 -4.24 8.03 -10.07
CA GLU A 40 -5.71 8.19 -10.03
C GLU A 40 -6.37 7.29 -8.98
N PHE A 41 -5.95 6.02 -8.89
CA PHE A 41 -6.43 5.13 -7.84
C PHE A 41 -6.09 5.65 -6.44
N VAL A 42 -4.84 6.08 -6.22
CA VAL A 42 -4.44 6.62 -4.90
C VAL A 42 -5.26 7.85 -4.56
N MET A 43 -5.50 8.75 -5.50
CA MET A 43 -6.36 9.92 -5.28
C MET A 43 -7.79 9.54 -4.94
N SER A 44 -8.37 8.53 -5.60
CA SER A 44 -9.76 8.15 -5.37
C SER A 44 -10.00 7.61 -3.95
N VAL A 45 -9.03 6.90 -3.38
CA VAL A 45 -9.12 6.36 -2.00
C VAL A 45 -8.65 7.33 -0.92
N ASN A 46 -8.09 8.50 -1.30
CA ASN A 46 -7.51 9.49 -0.39
C ASN A 46 -8.12 10.89 -0.54
N GLY A 47 -9.36 10.98 -1.04
CA GLY A 47 -10.07 12.25 -1.16
C GLY A 47 -9.39 13.26 -2.09
N GLY A 48 -8.80 12.77 -3.19
CA GLY A 48 -8.09 13.58 -4.19
C GLY A 48 -6.59 13.72 -3.94
N ASN A 49 -6.06 13.22 -2.84
CA ASN A 49 -4.62 13.34 -2.51
C ASN A 49 -3.81 12.14 -3.00
N GLN A 50 -2.58 12.37 -3.45
CA GLN A 50 -1.63 11.31 -3.80
C GLN A 50 -0.85 10.81 -2.56
N THR A 51 -1.57 10.48 -1.48
CA THR A 51 -0.96 10.07 -0.21
C THR A 51 -0.36 8.68 -0.32
N VAL A 52 0.92 8.54 0.02
CA VAL A 52 1.64 7.26 0.04
C VAL A 52 2.38 7.05 1.37
N PRO A 53 2.61 5.79 1.81
CA PRO A 53 2.19 4.55 1.17
C PRO A 53 0.67 4.29 1.27
N THR A 54 0.07 3.87 0.16
CA THR A 54 -1.30 3.32 0.13
C THR A 54 -1.21 1.85 -0.28
N LEU A 55 -1.90 0.97 0.45
CA LEU A 55 -2.01 -0.45 0.13
C LEU A 55 -3.37 -0.73 -0.51
N ARG A 56 -3.39 -1.59 -1.53
CA ARG A 56 -4.61 -2.24 -2.05
C ARG A 56 -4.53 -3.74 -1.80
N PHE A 57 -5.58 -4.28 -1.22
CA PHE A 57 -5.71 -5.69 -0.87
C PHE A 57 -6.48 -6.46 -1.95
N ALA A 58 -6.50 -7.79 -1.82
CA ALA A 58 -7.11 -8.69 -2.80
C ALA A 58 -8.63 -8.53 -2.93
N ASP A 59 -9.27 -8.15 -1.82
CA ASP A 59 -10.70 -7.87 -1.72
C ASP A 59 -11.08 -6.48 -2.27
N GLY A 60 -10.11 -5.73 -2.80
CA GLY A 60 -10.30 -4.38 -3.33
C GLY A 60 -10.28 -3.27 -2.28
N SER A 61 -10.19 -3.60 -0.99
CA SER A 61 -10.04 -2.61 0.08
C SER A 61 -8.67 -1.91 0.01
N ALA A 62 -8.58 -0.74 0.66
CA ALA A 62 -7.36 0.04 0.72
C ALA A 62 -7.08 0.59 2.12
N LEU A 63 -5.80 0.71 2.46
CA LEU A 63 -5.32 1.38 3.67
C LEU A 63 -4.23 2.39 3.33
N THR A 64 -4.33 3.59 3.89
CA THR A 64 -3.36 4.67 3.68
C THR A 64 -2.53 4.91 4.93
N ASN A 65 -1.21 4.97 4.75
CA ASN A 65 -0.21 5.05 5.82
C ASN A 65 -0.40 4.01 6.95
N PRO A 66 -0.70 2.73 6.66
CA PRO A 66 -0.95 1.76 7.71
C PRO A 66 0.33 1.40 8.47
N SER A 67 0.16 1.04 9.75
CA SER A 67 1.17 0.29 10.49
C SER A 67 1.20 -1.18 10.05
N ILE A 68 2.33 -1.85 10.26
CA ILE A 68 2.46 -3.29 9.95
C ILE A 68 1.41 -4.15 10.68
N THR A 69 1.01 -3.76 11.91
CA THR A 69 -0.03 -4.45 12.67
C THR A 69 -1.38 -4.36 11.98
N GLN A 70 -1.76 -3.18 11.46
CA GLN A 70 -3.01 -3.02 10.71
C GLN A 70 -3.01 -3.85 9.43
N VAL A 71 -1.87 -3.92 8.72
CA VAL A 71 -1.75 -4.76 7.52
C VAL A 71 -2.00 -6.23 7.86
N LYS A 72 -1.35 -6.75 8.91
CA LYS A 72 -1.50 -8.15 9.33
C LYS A 72 -2.93 -8.46 9.77
N GLN A 73 -3.55 -7.56 10.54
CA GLN A 73 -4.94 -7.71 10.96
C GLN A 73 -5.87 -7.78 9.77
N HIS A 74 -5.70 -6.89 8.79
CA HIS A 74 -6.54 -6.86 7.59
C HIS A 74 -6.33 -8.11 6.71
N LEU A 75 -5.08 -8.56 6.55
CA LEU A 75 -4.80 -9.82 5.84
C LEU A 75 -5.47 -11.02 6.51
N ALA A 76 -5.51 -11.06 7.84
CA ALA A 76 -6.18 -12.11 8.57
C ALA A 76 -7.71 -12.10 8.37
N THR A 77 -8.33 -10.93 8.18
CA THR A 77 -9.78 -10.84 7.94
C THR A 77 -10.20 -11.28 6.54
N ILE A 78 -9.31 -11.23 5.55
CA ILE A 78 -9.63 -11.52 4.14
C ILE A 78 -9.09 -12.86 3.63
N SER A 79 -8.39 -13.62 4.47
CA SER A 79 -7.81 -14.94 4.12
C SER A 79 -8.74 -16.12 4.44
N THR A 80 -10.06 -15.90 4.46
CA THR A 80 -11.09 -16.94 4.67
C THR A 80 -11.80 -17.23 3.36
#